data_AF-A0A5C7IRZ7-F1
#
_entry.id   AF-A0A5C7IRZ7-F1
#
_cell.length_a   1.000
_cell.length_b   1.000
_cell.length_c   1.000
_cell.angle_alpha   90.00
_cell.angle_beta   90.00
_cell.angle_gamma   90.00
#
_symmetry.space_group_name_H-M   'P 1'
#
loop_
_entity.id
_entity.type
_entity.pdbx_description
1 polymer ?
#
loop_
_entity_poly.entity_id
_entity_poly.type
_entity_poly.pdbx_seq_one_letter_code
_entity_poly.pdbx_strand_id
1 'polypeptide(L)'
;MLEMQSFDGKMVLSAYRFADPGYWLADTQGANRSLVFNPSGFMYIVNSSNDNIYSLTRNISTPAEDYYHRATINDHGNFQQFVHHKNGSNWTLVWSTFDEPCTANSICGVYGMCSSPDNETETCNCLPGHTPLDPDNVFKGCRPKTVMNYCAENSRDNFTVELIEDADFVSDTLGDLSHVDNVDMEECKKAIIDDCYSLAASWANSTCRKKRTPLVNAKKSVSTKGIKALIKVPIKVPINPDIPKPTNKKKFNSRAFLEIGSIITAILAFLFGVAAIHYNPAAQRFIKRNEEDDLFLPGWVVSCVISGNLETVVSHDPEVLSDFERFERMAMVGLWCINPDPILRPSMNKVVQMLEGTLEVGIPPLIHDQM
;
A
#
# COMPACT_ATOMS: atom_id res chain seq x y z
N MET A 1 -3.80 -12.72 15.46
CA MET A 1 -4.66 -11.68 16.04
C MET A 1 -5.79 -12.38 16.74
N LEU A 2 -6.08 -11.98 17.98
CA LEU A 2 -7.23 -12.46 18.72
C LEU A 2 -8.26 -11.33 18.76
N GLU A 3 -9.48 -11.63 18.33
CA GLU A 3 -10.55 -10.65 18.22
C GLU A 3 -11.88 -11.22 18.73
N MET A 4 -12.66 -10.39 19.42
CA MET A 4 -14.08 -10.65 19.68
C MET A 4 -14.89 -9.91 18.63
N GLN A 5 -15.55 -10.65 17.74
CA GLN A 5 -16.35 -10.07 16.66
C GLN A 5 -17.62 -9.44 17.21
N SER A 6 -17.88 -8.17 16.87
CA SER A 6 -19.01 -7.43 17.42
C SER A 6 -20.37 -7.87 16.89
N PHE A 7 -20.42 -8.37 15.65
CA PHE A 7 -21.67 -8.69 14.96
C PHE A 7 -22.24 -10.06 15.33
N ASP A 8 -21.41 -11.10 15.33
CA ASP A 8 -21.82 -12.47 15.67
C ASP A 8 -21.31 -12.94 17.03
N GLY A 9 -20.48 -12.14 17.71
CA GLY A 9 -19.99 -12.41 19.06
C GLY A 9 -18.87 -13.44 19.13
N LYS A 10 -18.35 -13.91 17.99
CA LYS A 10 -17.37 -14.99 17.99
C LYS A 10 -16.00 -14.51 18.44
N MET A 11 -15.35 -15.31 19.28
CA MET A 11 -13.93 -15.17 19.55
C MET A 11 -13.15 -15.83 18.41
N VAL A 12 -12.37 -15.06 17.67
CA VAL A 12 -11.66 -15.53 16.46
C VAL A 12 -10.16 -15.32 16.61
N LEU A 13 -9.40 -16.34 16.22
CA LEU A 13 -7.97 -16.23 15.96
C LEU A 13 -7.71 -16.19 14.46
N SER A 14 -7.06 -15.13 13.99
CA SER A 14 -6.74 -14.90 12.58
C SER A 14 -5.27 -14.54 12.39
N ALA A 15 -4.71 -14.83 11.21
CA ALA A 15 -3.36 -14.41 10.88
C ALA A 15 -3.36 -12.91 10.52
N TYR A 16 -2.49 -12.11 11.17
CA TYR A 16 -2.49 -10.63 11.08
C TYR A 16 -2.30 -10.05 9.65
N ARG A 17 -1.97 -10.86 8.64
CA ARG A 17 -1.59 -10.40 7.30
C ARG A 17 -2.49 -10.86 6.17
N PHE A 18 -3.48 -11.69 6.44
CA PHE A 18 -4.40 -12.18 5.41
C PHE A 18 -5.83 -11.90 5.86
N ALA A 19 -6.69 -11.43 4.95
CA ALA A 19 -8.13 -11.31 5.17
C ALA A 19 -8.75 -12.72 5.19
N ASP A 20 -8.29 -13.53 6.13
CA ASP A 20 -8.61 -14.93 6.34
C ASP A 20 -9.76 -15.00 7.35
N PRO A 21 -10.80 -15.83 7.15
CA PRO A 21 -11.93 -15.99 8.07
C PRO A 21 -11.53 -16.43 9.50
N GLY A 22 -10.27 -16.81 9.71
CA GLY A 22 -9.72 -17.20 11.00
C GLY A 22 -9.50 -18.71 11.06
N TYR A 23 -8.37 -19.11 11.62
CA TYR A 23 -8.01 -20.53 11.74
C TYR A 23 -8.64 -21.20 12.96
N TRP A 24 -9.21 -20.42 13.87
CA TRP A 24 -9.98 -20.92 14.98
C TRP A 24 -11.07 -19.92 15.40
N LEU A 25 -12.21 -20.45 15.81
CA LEU A 25 -13.32 -19.69 16.36
C LEU A 25 -13.99 -20.43 17.53
N ALA A 26 -14.36 -19.69 18.57
CA ALA A 26 -15.28 -20.20 19.58
C ALA A 26 -16.71 -20.16 19.01
N ASP A 27 -17.42 -21.29 19.03
CA ASP A 27 -18.82 -21.33 18.57
C ASP A 27 -19.74 -20.63 19.57
N THR A 28 -19.77 -19.31 19.43
CA THR A 28 -20.43 -18.38 20.33
C THR A 28 -21.36 -17.52 19.48
N GLN A 29 -22.66 -17.78 19.54
CA GLN A 29 -23.68 -17.21 18.62
C GLN A 29 -24.43 -15.99 19.16
N GLY A 30 -24.18 -14.79 18.65
CA GLY A 30 -24.99 -13.59 18.92
C GLY A 30 -24.15 -12.41 19.41
N ALA A 31 -24.60 -11.20 19.08
CA ALA A 31 -23.86 -9.95 19.25
C ALA A 31 -23.53 -9.60 20.72
N ASN A 32 -22.61 -8.65 20.89
CA ASN A 32 -22.24 -8.05 22.20
C ASN A 32 -21.74 -9.06 23.23
N ARG A 33 -20.74 -9.86 22.83
CA ARG A 33 -20.05 -10.79 23.72
C ARG A 33 -18.72 -10.21 24.19
N SER A 34 -18.31 -10.58 25.41
CA SER A 34 -17.02 -10.15 25.97
C SER A 34 -16.26 -11.35 26.54
N LEU A 35 -14.96 -11.39 26.29
CA LEU A 35 -14.05 -12.33 26.96
C LEU A 35 -13.72 -11.78 28.35
N VAL A 36 -13.94 -12.59 29.38
CA VAL A 36 -13.64 -12.28 30.77
C VAL A 36 -12.52 -13.19 31.24
N PHE A 37 -11.50 -12.59 31.87
CA PHE A 37 -10.47 -13.29 32.63
C PHE A 37 -10.56 -12.85 34.08
N ASN A 38 -11.10 -13.71 34.95
CA ASN A 38 -11.45 -13.33 36.31
C ASN A 38 -10.31 -13.58 37.33
N PRO A 39 -10.38 -13.00 38.55
CA PRO A 39 -9.35 -13.18 39.58
C PRO A 39 -9.15 -14.62 40.06
N SER A 40 -10.16 -15.49 39.88
CA SER A 40 -10.05 -16.93 40.14
C SER A 40 -9.27 -17.67 39.05
N GLY A 41 -8.82 -16.96 38.01
CA GLY A 41 -8.05 -17.49 36.89
C GLY A 41 -8.91 -18.14 35.81
N PHE A 42 -10.24 -18.11 35.88
CA PHE A 42 -11.08 -18.66 34.83
C PHE A 42 -11.20 -17.68 33.66
N MET A 43 -11.05 -18.20 32.44
CA MET A 43 -11.41 -17.50 31.21
C MET A 43 -12.72 -18.03 30.65
N TYR A 44 -13.66 -17.13 30.36
CA TYR A 44 -14.96 -17.46 29.80
C TYR A 44 -15.53 -16.28 29.00
N ILE A 45 -16.46 -16.56 28.10
CA ILE A 45 -17.19 -15.55 27.34
C ILE A 45 -18.54 -15.31 28.03
N VAL A 46 -18.92 -14.04 28.13
CA VAL A 46 -20.21 -13.60 28.66
C VAL A 46 -21.08 -12.94 27.59
N ASN A 47 -22.40 -13.01 27.78
CA ASN A 47 -23.37 -12.24 26.99
C ASN A 47 -23.53 -10.81 27.56
N SER A 48 -24.43 -10.02 26.96
CA SER A 48 -24.77 -8.66 27.43
C SER A 48 -25.40 -8.61 28.82
N SER A 49 -25.93 -9.74 29.32
CA SER A 49 -26.49 -9.90 30.67
C SER A 49 -25.45 -10.36 31.71
N ASN A 50 -24.18 -10.47 31.34
CA ASN A 50 -23.08 -11.05 32.13
C ASN A 50 -23.23 -12.55 32.47
N ASP A 51 -24.09 -13.28 31.77
CA ASP A 51 -24.17 -14.73 31.92
C ASP A 51 -22.97 -15.39 31.26
N ASN A 52 -22.35 -16.36 31.94
CA ASN A 52 -21.34 -17.22 31.32
C ASN A 52 -22.03 -18.17 30.32
N ILE A 53 -21.68 -18.01 29.05
CA ILE A 53 -22.23 -18.81 27.94
C ILE A 53 -21.21 -19.76 27.33
N TYR A 54 -19.92 -19.56 27.61
CA TYR A 54 -18.85 -20.41 27.09
C TYR A 54 -17.61 -20.32 27.97
N SER A 55 -17.30 -21.38 28.71
CA SER A 55 -16.06 -21.47 29.49
C SER A 55 -14.91 -21.99 28.62
N LEU A 56 -13.86 -21.20 28.49
CA LEU A 56 -12.61 -21.65 27.86
C LEU A 56 -11.85 -22.55 28.85
N THR A 57 -11.60 -22.03 30.05
CA THR A 57 -10.93 -22.76 31.12
C THR A 57 -11.94 -23.55 31.93
N ARG A 58 -11.74 -24.87 32.07
CA ARG A 58 -12.62 -25.74 32.88
C ARG A 58 -12.03 -26.11 34.24
N ASN A 59 -10.72 -26.31 34.29
CA ASN A 59 -9.99 -26.72 35.49
C ASN A 59 -8.85 -25.73 35.72
N ILE A 60 -8.67 -25.31 36.98
CA ILE A 60 -7.53 -24.49 37.37
C ILE A 60 -6.96 -24.95 38.71
N SER A 61 -5.67 -24.71 38.90
CA SER A 61 -5.00 -25.01 40.18
C SER A 61 -5.61 -24.16 41.29
N THR A 62 -5.88 -24.77 42.44
CA THR A 62 -6.51 -24.14 43.62
C THR A 62 -5.58 -24.22 44.83
N PRO A 63 -5.61 -23.24 45.74
CA PRO A 63 -6.31 -21.95 45.65
C PRO A 63 -5.72 -21.07 44.54
N ALA A 64 -6.57 -20.37 43.77
CA ALA A 64 -6.10 -19.53 42.65
C ALA A 64 -5.13 -18.42 43.11
N GLU A 65 -5.26 -17.99 44.36
CA GLU A 65 -4.45 -17.00 45.05
C GLU A 65 -2.97 -17.38 45.12
N ASP A 66 -2.66 -18.68 45.13
CA ASP A 66 -1.30 -19.20 45.26
C ASP A 66 -0.54 -19.19 43.93
N TYR A 67 -1.19 -18.78 42.84
CA TYR A 67 -0.66 -18.81 41.49
C TYR A 67 -0.68 -17.42 40.85
N TYR A 68 0.35 -17.12 40.07
CA TYR A 68 0.27 -16.10 39.03
C TYR A 68 -0.40 -16.70 37.80
N HIS A 69 -1.32 -15.95 37.19
CA HIS A 69 -2.05 -16.39 36.00
C HIS A 69 -1.69 -15.48 34.83
N ARG A 70 -1.48 -16.05 33.65
CA ARG A 70 -1.28 -15.28 32.42
C ARG A 70 -2.00 -15.94 31.26
N ALA A 71 -2.52 -15.12 30.36
CA ALA A 71 -3.02 -15.55 29.07
C ALA A 71 -2.24 -14.80 27.99
N THR A 72 -1.69 -15.53 27.02
CA THR A 72 -0.83 -14.97 25.97
C THR A 72 -1.04 -15.71 24.66
N ILE A 73 -0.78 -15.03 23.56
CA ILE A 73 -0.64 -15.67 22.25
C ILE A 73 0.85 -15.94 22.06
N ASN A 74 1.21 -17.18 21.69
CA ASN A 74 2.60 -17.51 21.37
C ASN A 74 2.98 -17.03 19.95
N ASP A 75 4.25 -17.16 19.59
CA ASP A 75 4.76 -16.71 18.28
C ASP A 75 4.15 -17.48 17.09
N HIS A 76 3.51 -18.62 17.36
CA HIS A 76 2.80 -19.45 16.38
C HIS A 76 1.28 -19.17 16.32
N GLY A 77 0.79 -18.17 17.06
CA GLY A 77 -0.62 -17.77 17.02
C GLY A 77 -1.57 -18.63 17.86
N ASN A 78 -1.06 -19.52 18.72
CA ASN A 78 -1.89 -20.25 19.68
C ASN A 78 -2.16 -19.38 20.91
N PHE A 79 -3.44 -19.17 21.24
CA PHE A 79 -3.81 -18.49 22.48
C PHE A 79 -3.85 -19.48 23.63
N GLN A 80 -3.07 -19.19 24.67
CA GLN A 80 -2.73 -20.11 25.74
C GLN A 80 -2.85 -19.45 27.11
N GLN A 81 -3.19 -20.25 28.10
CA GLN A 81 -3.24 -19.86 29.50
C GLN A 81 -2.21 -20.66 30.29
N PHE A 82 -1.44 -19.96 31.12
CA PHE A 82 -0.46 -20.55 32.01
C PHE A 82 -0.70 -20.12 33.46
N VAL A 83 -0.29 -21.00 34.38
CA VAL A 83 -0.21 -20.73 35.81
C VAL A 83 1.22 -20.91 36.30
N HIS A 84 1.64 -20.12 37.28
CA HIS A 84 2.93 -20.28 37.96
C HIS A 84 2.71 -20.20 39.45
N HIS A 85 2.95 -21.29 40.15
CA HIS A 85 2.83 -21.31 41.61
C HIS A 85 3.81 -20.30 42.22
N LYS A 86 3.40 -19.51 43.21
CA LYS A 86 4.26 -18.46 43.80
C LYS A 86 5.56 -19.01 44.40
N ASN A 87 5.56 -20.26 44.85
CA ASN A 87 6.75 -20.97 45.34
C ASN A 87 7.32 -21.97 44.31
N GLY A 88 6.78 -22.02 43.09
CA GLY A 88 7.24 -22.89 42.02
C GLY A 88 8.37 -22.26 41.20
N SER A 89 8.95 -23.05 40.29
CA SER A 89 10.02 -22.58 39.40
C SER A 89 9.58 -22.35 37.96
N ASN A 90 8.51 -23.02 37.50
CA ASN A 90 8.13 -23.09 36.09
C ASN A 90 6.67 -22.68 35.87
N TRP A 91 6.39 -22.15 34.68
CA TRP A 91 5.03 -21.93 34.19
C TRP A 91 4.45 -23.25 33.66
N THR A 92 3.21 -23.55 34.04
CA THR A 92 2.47 -24.74 33.60
C THR A 92 1.33 -24.32 32.67
N LEU A 93 1.22 -24.95 31.49
CA LEU A 93 0.11 -24.75 30.57
C LEU A 93 -1.16 -25.40 31.16
N VAL A 94 -2.25 -24.63 31.26
CA VAL A 94 -3.55 -25.14 31.77
C VAL A 94 -4.64 -25.15 30.71
N TRP A 95 -4.49 -24.35 29.67
CA TRP A 95 -5.43 -24.31 28.55
C TRP A 95 -4.75 -23.74 27.30
N SER A 96 -5.10 -24.28 26.14
CA SER A 96 -4.69 -23.78 24.82
C SER A 96 -5.83 -23.91 23.84
N THR A 97 -5.78 -23.12 22.77
CA THR A 97 -6.86 -23.05 21.79
C THR A 97 -6.94 -24.31 20.92
N PHE A 98 -5.77 -24.84 20.58
CA PHE A 98 -5.61 -26.09 19.85
C PHE A 98 -4.35 -26.79 20.34
N ASP A 99 -4.38 -28.11 20.27
CA ASP A 99 -3.25 -28.95 20.67
C ASP A 99 -2.26 -29.13 19.52
N GLU A 100 -2.72 -29.15 18.26
CA GLU A 100 -1.83 -29.33 17.12
C GLU A 100 -1.17 -28.01 16.67
N PRO A 101 0.17 -27.88 16.72
CA PRO A 101 0.86 -26.64 16.35
C PRO A 101 0.53 -26.14 14.94
N CYS A 102 0.46 -27.06 13.96
CA CYS A 102 0.17 -26.75 12.55
C CYS A 102 -1.29 -26.33 12.27
N THR A 103 -2.11 -26.10 13.28
CA THR A 103 -3.49 -25.61 13.11
C THR A 103 -3.53 -24.13 12.74
N ALA A 104 -2.58 -23.32 13.22
CA ALA A 104 -2.56 -21.91 12.85
C ALA A 104 -2.21 -21.74 11.36
N ASN A 105 -2.88 -20.78 10.73
CA ASN A 105 -2.64 -20.50 9.31
C ASN A 105 -1.28 -19.83 9.10
N SER A 106 -0.64 -20.15 7.98
CA SER A 106 0.56 -19.50 7.45
C SER A 106 1.82 -19.57 8.32
N ILE A 107 1.94 -20.57 9.22
CA ILE A 107 3.14 -20.79 10.05
C ILE A 107 4.42 -20.87 9.19
N CYS A 108 4.36 -21.63 8.09
CA CYS A 108 5.50 -21.83 7.19
C CYS A 108 5.50 -20.91 5.98
N GLY A 109 4.66 -19.88 5.97
CA GLY A 109 4.50 -18.97 4.84
C GLY A 109 4.02 -19.65 3.55
N VAL A 110 4.13 -18.91 2.45
CA VAL A 110 3.67 -19.34 1.11
C VAL A 110 4.57 -20.44 0.58
N TYR A 111 3.98 -21.49 -0.02
CA TYR A 111 4.67 -22.68 -0.53
C TYR A 111 5.52 -23.45 0.51
N GLY A 112 5.37 -23.14 1.80
CA GLY A 112 5.94 -23.88 2.91
C GLY A 112 4.93 -24.87 3.48
N MET A 113 5.43 -25.99 3.99
CA MET A 113 4.64 -27.05 4.62
C MET A 113 5.01 -27.16 6.10
N CYS A 114 3.99 -27.05 6.96
CA CYS A 114 4.11 -27.29 8.39
C CYS A 114 4.01 -28.78 8.67
N SER A 115 5.00 -29.33 9.36
CA SER A 115 5.00 -30.72 9.82
C SER A 115 5.07 -30.77 11.33
N SER A 116 4.18 -31.53 11.95
CA SER A 116 4.21 -31.83 13.39
C SER A 116 3.84 -33.29 13.62
N PRO A 117 4.82 -34.20 13.58
CA PRO A 117 4.58 -35.64 13.71
C PRO A 117 4.33 -36.07 15.17
N ASP A 118 4.88 -35.35 16.14
CA ASP A 118 4.79 -35.60 17.59
C ASP A 118 3.70 -34.75 18.27
N ASN A 119 3.06 -33.85 17.54
CA ASN A 119 2.12 -32.86 18.04
C ASN A 119 2.70 -31.90 19.10
N GLU A 120 4.02 -31.83 19.21
CA GLU A 120 4.73 -30.98 20.18
C GLU A 120 5.64 -29.98 19.49
N THR A 121 6.30 -30.40 18.40
CA THR A 121 7.22 -29.55 17.64
C THR A 121 6.72 -29.33 16.22
N GLU A 122 6.69 -28.07 15.80
CA GLU A 122 6.47 -27.69 14.41
C GLU A 122 7.78 -27.50 13.65
N THR A 123 7.82 -28.01 12.42
CA THR A 123 8.92 -27.80 11.50
C THR A 123 8.40 -27.32 10.16
N CYS A 124 9.13 -26.41 9.52
CA CYS A 124 8.79 -25.88 8.20
C CYS A 124 9.77 -26.37 7.15
N ASN A 125 9.24 -26.97 6.08
CA ASN A 125 9.99 -27.37 4.90
C ASN A 125 9.30 -26.82 3.65
N CYS A 126 10.08 -26.50 2.61
CA CYS A 126 9.48 -26.10 1.33
C CYS A 126 8.80 -27.29 0.64
N LEU A 127 7.68 -27.00 -0.03
CA LEU A 127 7.04 -27.98 -0.90
C LEU A 127 7.99 -28.44 -2.02
N PRO A 128 7.79 -29.65 -2.57
CA PRO A 128 8.55 -30.12 -3.72
C PRO A 128 8.60 -29.10 -4.86
N GLY A 129 9.76 -28.97 -5.50
CA GLY A 129 10.00 -27.96 -6.54
C GLY A 129 10.23 -26.53 -6.05
N HIS A 130 10.21 -26.28 -4.74
CA HIS A 130 10.39 -24.95 -4.15
C HIS A 130 11.69 -24.87 -3.33
N THR A 131 12.11 -23.64 -3.04
CA THR A 131 13.31 -23.33 -2.25
C THR A 131 13.02 -22.17 -1.29
N PRO A 132 13.70 -22.06 -0.13
CA PRO A 132 13.41 -21.01 0.83
C PRO A 132 13.53 -19.61 0.23
N LEU A 133 12.64 -18.70 0.64
CA LEU A 133 12.78 -17.27 0.35
C LEU A 133 13.99 -16.70 1.10
N ASP A 134 14.14 -17.11 2.35
CA ASP A 134 15.27 -16.79 3.22
C ASP A 134 15.97 -18.10 3.60
N PRO A 135 17.23 -18.32 3.16
CA PRO A 135 17.98 -19.53 3.48
C PRO A 135 18.17 -19.77 4.98
N ASP A 136 18.18 -18.71 5.79
CA ASP A 136 18.39 -18.79 7.23
C ASP A 136 17.08 -18.97 8.00
N ASN A 137 15.92 -18.77 7.34
CA ASN A 137 14.61 -18.85 7.98
C ASN A 137 13.51 -19.31 7.00
N VAL A 138 13.23 -20.62 7.02
CA VAL A 138 12.21 -21.26 6.17
C VAL A 138 10.78 -20.84 6.55
N PHE A 139 10.53 -20.37 7.77
CA PHE A 139 9.19 -19.93 8.21
C PHE A 139 8.69 -18.72 7.42
N LYS A 140 9.59 -17.96 6.77
CA LYS A 140 9.22 -16.85 5.88
C LYS A 140 8.57 -17.31 4.57
N GLY A 141 8.54 -18.60 4.30
CA GLY A 141 8.00 -19.19 3.09
C GLY A 141 9.05 -19.49 2.04
N CYS A 142 8.55 -19.96 0.90
CA CYS A 142 9.34 -20.52 -0.18
C CYS A 142 8.95 -19.88 -1.52
N ARG A 143 9.80 -20.07 -2.52
CA ARG A 143 9.57 -19.67 -3.91
C ARG A 143 9.80 -20.84 -4.86
N PRO A 144 9.15 -20.85 -6.04
CA PRO A 144 9.44 -21.85 -7.05
C PRO A 144 10.93 -21.83 -7.41
N LYS A 145 11.53 -23.02 -7.45
CA LYS A 145 12.93 -23.17 -7.89
C LYS A 145 13.09 -22.85 -9.38
N THR A 146 12.08 -23.20 -10.16
CA THR A 146 11.98 -22.94 -11.59
C THR A 146 10.62 -22.31 -11.86
N VAL A 147 10.59 -21.18 -12.55
CA VAL A 147 9.34 -20.56 -13.02
C VAL A 147 8.90 -21.27 -14.29
N MET A 148 7.66 -21.75 -14.30
CA MET A 148 7.11 -22.53 -15.39
C MET A 148 5.74 -21.99 -15.79
N ASN A 149 5.48 -21.90 -17.09
CA ASN A 149 4.14 -21.66 -17.60
C ASN A 149 3.48 -23.01 -17.93
N TYR A 150 2.61 -23.49 -17.06
CA TYR A 150 1.90 -24.76 -17.26
C TYR A 150 0.89 -24.72 -18.41
N CYS A 151 0.49 -23.53 -18.88
CA CYS A 151 -0.43 -23.37 -20.01
C CYS A 151 0.29 -23.20 -21.37
N ALA A 152 1.63 -23.26 -21.40
CA ALA A 152 2.37 -23.21 -22.66
C ALA A 152 2.15 -24.48 -23.50
N GLU A 153 2.28 -24.37 -24.83
CA GLU A 153 2.24 -25.53 -25.71
C GLU A 153 3.33 -26.54 -25.32
N ASN A 154 2.97 -27.84 -25.32
CA ASN A 154 3.85 -28.95 -24.93
C ASN A 154 4.44 -28.84 -23.49
N SER A 155 3.78 -28.12 -22.58
CA SER A 155 4.21 -28.03 -21.18
C SER A 155 4.13 -29.35 -20.41
N ARG A 156 3.27 -30.27 -20.86
CA ARG A 156 2.94 -31.54 -20.17
C ARG A 156 4.14 -32.44 -19.93
N ASP A 157 5.13 -32.40 -20.81
CA ASP A 157 6.35 -33.23 -20.70
C ASP A 157 7.43 -32.59 -19.82
N ASN A 158 7.21 -31.36 -19.35
CA ASN A 158 8.21 -30.58 -18.63
C ASN A 158 7.98 -30.56 -17.10
N PHE A 159 7.00 -31.28 -16.59
CA PHE A 159 6.73 -31.41 -15.16
C PHE A 159 6.29 -32.84 -14.79
N THR A 160 6.49 -33.19 -13.52
CA THR A 160 5.93 -34.40 -12.90
C THR A 160 4.91 -34.00 -11.85
N VAL A 161 4.09 -34.95 -11.41
CA VAL A 161 3.28 -34.79 -10.20
C VAL A 161 3.93 -35.60 -9.10
N GLU A 162 4.27 -34.94 -7.99
CA GLU A 162 4.74 -35.59 -6.78
C GLU A 162 3.59 -35.81 -5.79
N LEU A 163 3.64 -36.95 -5.11
CA LEU A 163 2.69 -37.36 -4.07
C LEU A 163 3.33 -37.17 -2.69
N ILE A 164 2.61 -36.50 -1.80
CA ILE A 164 2.95 -36.34 -0.40
C ILE A 164 1.88 -37.07 0.41
N GLU A 165 2.27 -38.18 1.03
CA GLU A 165 1.39 -38.96 1.91
C GLU A 165 1.12 -38.23 3.23
N ASP A 166 -0.09 -38.43 3.75
CA ASP A 166 -0.60 -37.86 5.00
C ASP A 166 -0.51 -36.33 5.07
N ALA A 167 -0.75 -35.65 3.95
CA ALA A 167 -0.61 -34.20 3.84
C ALA A 167 -1.80 -33.55 3.13
N ASP A 168 -2.10 -32.31 3.50
CA ASP A 168 -3.18 -31.51 2.93
C ASP A 168 -2.74 -30.07 2.68
N PHE A 169 -3.35 -29.43 1.69
CA PHE A 169 -3.31 -27.99 1.45
C PHE A 169 -4.58 -27.39 2.04
N VAL A 170 -4.59 -27.15 3.35
CA VAL A 170 -5.81 -26.78 4.07
C VAL A 170 -6.32 -25.44 3.53
N SER A 171 -7.54 -25.45 3.01
CA SER A 171 -8.24 -24.24 2.60
C SER A 171 -9.61 -24.21 3.24
N ASP A 172 -10.07 -23.01 3.54
CA ASP A 172 -11.47 -22.73 3.83
C ASP A 172 -12.34 -22.95 2.57
N THR A 173 -13.64 -22.64 2.68
CA THR A 173 -14.64 -22.74 1.61
C THR A 173 -14.34 -21.90 0.36
N LEU A 174 -13.32 -21.04 0.37
CA LEU A 174 -12.96 -20.14 -0.75
C LEU A 174 -11.57 -20.40 -1.35
N GLY A 175 -10.73 -21.22 -0.70
CA GLY A 175 -9.36 -21.49 -1.19
C GLY A 175 -9.22 -22.64 -2.19
N ASP A 176 -10.25 -23.47 -2.36
CA ASP A 176 -10.28 -24.48 -3.43
C ASP A 176 -10.59 -23.82 -4.79
N LEU A 177 -9.85 -24.19 -5.84
CA LEU A 177 -10.10 -23.75 -7.21
C LEU A 177 -11.36 -24.43 -7.77
N SER A 178 -11.49 -25.73 -7.55
CA SER A 178 -12.64 -26.57 -7.90
C SER A 178 -12.45 -27.96 -7.29
N HIS A 179 -13.48 -28.80 -7.29
CA HIS A 179 -13.39 -30.19 -6.87
C HIS A 179 -13.97 -31.13 -7.93
N VAL A 180 -13.57 -32.40 -7.84
CA VAL A 180 -14.11 -33.51 -8.63
C VAL A 180 -14.42 -34.64 -7.65
N ASP A 181 -15.65 -35.13 -7.66
CA ASP A 181 -16.11 -36.21 -6.79
C ASP A 181 -16.12 -37.57 -7.50
N ASN A 182 -16.16 -38.64 -6.70
CA ASN A 182 -16.20 -40.03 -7.18
C ASN A 182 -15.02 -40.41 -8.08
N VAL A 183 -13.84 -39.90 -7.78
CA VAL A 183 -12.61 -40.18 -8.52
C VAL A 183 -11.57 -40.87 -7.64
N ASP A 184 -10.79 -41.76 -8.25
CA ASP A 184 -9.62 -42.33 -7.59
C ASP A 184 -8.41 -41.36 -7.59
N MET A 185 -7.31 -41.78 -6.99
CA MET A 185 -6.11 -40.95 -6.86
C MET A 185 -5.43 -40.68 -8.22
N GLU A 186 -5.41 -41.67 -9.12
CA GLU A 186 -4.80 -41.51 -10.46
C GLU A 186 -5.66 -40.61 -11.35
N GLU A 187 -6.98 -40.70 -11.23
CA GLU A 187 -7.92 -39.77 -11.87
C GLU A 187 -7.76 -38.35 -11.33
N CYS A 188 -7.56 -38.18 -10.02
CA CYS A 188 -7.26 -36.86 -9.43
C CYS A 188 -5.92 -36.30 -9.94
N LYS A 189 -4.89 -37.15 -10.03
CA LYS A 189 -3.60 -36.80 -10.63
C LYS A 189 -3.74 -36.37 -12.08
N LYS A 190 -4.55 -37.08 -12.86
CA LYS A 190 -4.87 -36.68 -14.25
C LYS A 190 -5.63 -35.34 -14.28
N ALA A 191 -6.61 -35.15 -13.40
CA ALA A 191 -7.39 -33.92 -13.32
C ALA A 191 -6.53 -32.68 -13.05
N ILE A 192 -5.47 -32.80 -12.24
CA ILE A 192 -4.51 -31.69 -12.10
C ILE A 192 -3.61 -31.54 -13.32
N ILE A 193 -3.13 -32.62 -13.95
CA ILE A 193 -2.28 -32.55 -15.15
C ILE A 193 -3.00 -31.81 -16.29
N ASP A 194 -4.29 -32.11 -16.48
CA ASP A 194 -5.10 -31.53 -17.54
C ASP A 194 -5.50 -30.06 -17.28
N ASP A 195 -5.48 -29.60 -16.03
CA ASP A 195 -5.81 -28.23 -15.63
C ASP A 195 -4.53 -27.39 -15.43
N CYS A 196 -4.23 -26.47 -16.37
CA CYS A 196 -3.01 -25.68 -16.31
C CYS A 196 -3.00 -24.59 -15.22
N TYR A 197 -4.15 -24.26 -14.61
CA TYR A 197 -4.24 -23.31 -13.50
C TYR A 197 -4.11 -23.99 -12.13
N SER A 198 -4.34 -25.30 -12.07
CA SER A 198 -4.16 -26.10 -10.85
C SER A 198 -2.69 -26.50 -10.67
N LEU A 199 -2.06 -25.97 -9.63
CA LEU A 199 -0.69 -26.37 -9.26
C LEU A 199 -0.67 -27.64 -8.39
N ALA A 200 -1.69 -27.82 -7.55
CA ALA A 200 -1.77 -28.90 -6.59
C ALA A 200 -3.22 -29.32 -6.32
N ALA A 201 -3.41 -30.49 -5.73
CA ALA A 201 -4.69 -30.97 -5.23
C ALA A 201 -4.52 -31.79 -3.95
N SER A 202 -5.58 -31.87 -3.17
CA SER A 202 -5.71 -32.82 -2.07
C SER A 202 -6.74 -33.87 -2.44
N TRP A 203 -6.40 -35.15 -2.31
CA TRP A 203 -7.32 -36.26 -2.53
C TRP A 203 -7.64 -36.94 -1.21
N ALA A 204 -8.93 -37.05 -0.89
CA ALA A 204 -9.45 -37.76 0.27
C ALA A 204 -10.89 -38.21 0.01
N ASN A 205 -11.26 -39.39 0.50
CA ASN A 205 -12.63 -39.92 0.41
C ASN A 205 -13.24 -39.89 -1.00
N SER A 206 -12.44 -40.25 -2.02
CA SER A 206 -12.83 -40.19 -3.44
C SER A 206 -13.18 -38.80 -3.97
N THR A 207 -12.81 -37.74 -3.25
CA THR A 207 -12.94 -36.35 -3.71
C THR A 207 -11.54 -35.78 -3.95
N CYS A 208 -11.35 -35.20 -5.14
CA CYS A 208 -10.17 -34.46 -5.55
C CYS A 208 -10.43 -32.96 -5.43
N ARG A 209 -9.76 -32.27 -4.51
CA ARG A 209 -9.88 -30.82 -4.31
C ARG A 209 -8.68 -30.11 -4.93
N LYS A 210 -8.88 -29.47 -6.09
CA LYS A 210 -7.86 -28.68 -6.78
C LYS A 210 -7.65 -27.36 -6.05
N LYS A 211 -6.40 -26.97 -5.84
CA LYS A 211 -6.02 -25.84 -4.99
C LYS A 211 -5.67 -24.61 -5.81
N ARG A 212 -6.12 -23.44 -5.34
CA ARG A 212 -5.75 -22.16 -5.93
C ARG A 212 -4.30 -21.81 -5.57
N THR A 213 -3.61 -21.12 -6.47
CA THR A 213 -2.28 -20.55 -6.18
C THR A 213 -2.39 -19.09 -5.71
N PRO A 214 -1.47 -18.61 -4.87
CA PRO A 214 -0.34 -19.35 -4.30
C PRO A 214 -0.77 -20.34 -3.20
N LEU A 215 -0.03 -21.43 -3.02
CA LEU A 215 -0.36 -22.44 -2.01
C LEU A 215 0.03 -21.94 -0.63
N VAL A 216 -0.90 -22.03 0.31
CA VAL A 216 -0.73 -21.67 1.73
C VAL A 216 -1.28 -22.79 2.61
N ASN A 217 -0.92 -22.77 3.89
CA ASN A 217 -1.44 -23.69 4.91
C ASN A 217 -1.25 -25.18 4.56
N ALA A 218 -0.16 -25.51 3.84
CA ALA A 218 0.19 -26.90 3.63
C ALA A 218 0.61 -27.52 4.97
N LYS A 219 0.04 -28.68 5.29
CA LYS A 219 0.14 -29.31 6.61
C LYS A 219 0.35 -30.81 6.48
N LYS A 220 1.22 -31.33 7.34
CA LYS A 220 1.44 -32.76 7.59
C LYS A 220 1.43 -33.02 9.10
N SER A 221 0.31 -33.48 9.63
CA SER A 221 0.15 -33.82 11.05
C SER A 221 -0.75 -35.04 11.23
N VAL A 222 -1.07 -35.36 12.50
CA VAL A 222 -2.04 -36.40 12.86
C VAL A 222 -3.40 -36.18 12.18
N SER A 223 -3.87 -34.93 12.04
CA SER A 223 -5.16 -34.61 11.42
C SER A 223 -5.22 -34.84 9.91
N THR A 224 -4.07 -34.95 9.22
CA THR A 224 -4.00 -35.13 7.76
C THR A 224 -3.73 -36.58 7.34
N LYS A 225 -3.76 -37.52 8.30
CA LYS A 225 -3.57 -38.95 8.02
C LYS A 225 -4.58 -39.46 6.99
N GLY A 226 -4.08 -40.20 6.00
CA GLY A 226 -4.88 -40.75 4.90
C GLY A 226 -5.20 -39.76 3.78
N ILE A 227 -4.86 -38.48 3.91
CA ILE A 227 -5.01 -37.48 2.84
C ILE A 227 -3.76 -37.53 1.95
N LYS A 228 -3.99 -37.50 0.64
CA LYS A 228 -2.93 -37.53 -0.38
C LYS A 228 -2.82 -36.16 -1.05
N ALA A 229 -1.73 -35.45 -0.78
CA ALA A 229 -1.44 -34.19 -1.46
C ALA A 229 -0.64 -34.44 -2.74
N LEU A 230 -1.10 -33.87 -3.85
CA LEU A 230 -0.48 -33.95 -5.17
C LEU A 230 -0.02 -32.57 -5.59
N ILE A 231 1.22 -32.44 -6.07
CA ILE A 231 1.79 -31.16 -6.52
C ILE A 231 2.57 -31.32 -7.83
N LYS A 232 2.37 -30.39 -8.77
CA LYS A 232 3.19 -30.34 -9.99
C LYS A 232 4.57 -29.79 -9.69
N VAL A 233 5.60 -30.50 -10.13
CA VAL A 233 7.00 -30.14 -9.95
C VAL A 233 7.67 -30.07 -11.31
N PRO A 234 8.25 -28.92 -11.70
CA PRO A 234 8.99 -28.82 -12.96
C PRO A 234 10.15 -29.82 -12.98
N ILE A 235 10.27 -30.58 -14.07
CA ILE A 235 11.44 -31.42 -14.29
C ILE A 235 12.62 -30.49 -14.46
N LYS A 236 13.76 -30.78 -13.81
CA LYS A 236 15.01 -30.09 -14.12
C LYS A 236 15.35 -30.40 -15.57
N VAL A 237 14.99 -29.52 -16.49
CA VAL A 237 15.55 -29.53 -17.84
C VAL A 237 17.05 -29.29 -17.65
N PRO A 238 17.95 -30.22 -18.04
CA PRO A 238 19.33 -29.86 -18.24
C PRO A 238 19.28 -28.74 -19.26
N ILE A 239 19.71 -27.54 -18.89
CA ILE A 239 19.84 -26.45 -19.85
C ILE A 239 20.77 -26.97 -20.93
N ASN A 240 20.20 -27.43 -22.06
CA ASN A 240 21.00 -27.71 -23.23
C ASN A 240 21.59 -26.36 -23.63
N PRO A 241 22.92 -26.19 -23.66
CA PRO A 241 23.54 -24.90 -23.96
C PRO A 241 23.17 -24.32 -25.34
N ASP A 242 22.47 -25.11 -26.17
CA ASP A 242 22.01 -24.73 -27.51
C ASP A 242 20.66 -23.99 -27.57
N ILE A 243 20.03 -23.67 -26.43
CA ILE A 243 19.02 -22.60 -26.45
C ILE A 243 19.80 -21.30 -26.74
N PRO A 244 19.52 -20.57 -27.83
CA PRO A 244 20.19 -19.30 -28.07
C PRO A 244 19.95 -18.43 -26.84
N LYS A 245 21.02 -18.14 -26.09
CA LYS A 245 21.01 -17.13 -25.04
C LYS A 245 20.23 -15.94 -25.61
N PRO A 246 19.23 -15.39 -24.90
CA PRO A 246 18.58 -14.17 -25.35
C PRO A 246 19.69 -13.17 -25.65
N THR A 247 19.84 -12.87 -26.93
CA THR A 247 20.88 -12.02 -27.48
C THR A 247 20.79 -10.70 -26.73
N ASN A 248 21.85 -10.39 -25.97
CA ASN A 248 22.03 -9.15 -25.23
C ASN A 248 20.71 -8.47 -24.84
N LYS A 249 20.12 -8.84 -23.69
CA LYS A 249 19.34 -7.83 -22.97
C LYS A 249 20.27 -6.65 -22.80
N LYS A 250 20.08 -5.59 -23.59
CA LYS A 250 20.76 -4.30 -23.41
C LYS A 250 20.72 -4.05 -21.91
N LYS A 251 21.89 -3.93 -21.26
CA LYS A 251 21.98 -3.58 -19.85
C LYS A 251 21.01 -2.43 -19.62
N PHE A 252 19.91 -2.70 -18.94
CA PHE A 252 18.95 -1.67 -18.60
C PHE A 252 19.70 -0.75 -17.66
N ASN A 253 20.01 0.47 -18.11
CA ASN A 253 20.74 1.43 -17.31
C ASN A 253 19.84 1.86 -16.15
N SER A 254 19.83 1.08 -15.08
CA SER A 254 19.03 1.31 -13.87
C SER A 254 19.28 2.70 -13.29
N ARG A 255 20.51 3.23 -13.44
CA ARG A 255 20.86 4.62 -13.11
C ARG A 255 20.07 5.62 -13.96
N ALA A 256 20.02 5.47 -15.28
CA ALA A 256 19.27 6.39 -16.13
C ALA A 256 17.76 6.36 -15.83
N PHE A 257 17.22 5.18 -15.50
CA PHE A 257 15.81 5.06 -15.13
C PHE A 257 15.50 5.70 -13.75
N LEU A 258 16.41 5.58 -12.77
CA LEU A 258 16.28 6.24 -11.47
C LEU A 258 16.36 7.76 -11.59
N GLU A 259 17.26 8.28 -12.42
CA GLU A 259 17.36 9.72 -12.72
C GLU A 259 16.08 10.24 -13.36
N ILE A 260 15.58 9.56 -14.40
CA ILE A 260 14.33 9.95 -15.08
C ILE A 260 13.14 9.86 -14.12
N GLY A 261 13.06 8.81 -13.31
CA GLY A 261 12.00 8.64 -12.31
C GLY A 261 12.02 9.72 -11.23
N SER A 262 13.20 10.14 -10.77
CA SER A 262 13.34 11.24 -9.81
C SER A 262 12.87 12.57 -10.40
N ILE A 263 13.26 12.88 -11.63
CA ILE A 263 12.85 14.10 -12.35
C ILE A 263 11.33 14.14 -12.51
N ILE A 264 10.71 13.04 -12.97
CA ILE A 264 9.25 12.97 -13.17
C ILE A 264 8.52 13.18 -11.84
N THR A 265 9.01 12.57 -10.76
CA THR A 265 8.39 12.70 -9.44
C THR A 265 8.48 14.12 -8.90
N ALA A 266 9.61 14.80 -9.10
CA ALA A 266 9.78 16.21 -8.72
C ALA A 266 8.85 17.14 -9.52
N ILE A 267 8.71 16.91 -10.83
CA ILE A 267 7.79 17.68 -11.69
C ILE A 267 6.34 17.49 -11.23
N LEU A 268 5.93 16.25 -10.98
CA LEU A 268 4.57 15.96 -10.50
C LEU A 268 4.31 16.60 -9.14
N ALA A 269 5.25 16.52 -8.20
CA ALA A 269 5.12 17.16 -6.88
C ALA A 269 4.99 18.69 -7.01
N PHE A 270 5.74 19.32 -7.91
CA PHE A 270 5.62 20.74 -8.19
C PHE A 270 4.24 21.10 -8.76
N LEU A 271 3.75 20.35 -9.76
CA LEU A 271 2.44 20.58 -10.36
C LEU A 271 1.30 20.41 -9.34
N PHE A 272 1.37 19.39 -8.47
CA PHE A 272 0.41 19.21 -7.38
C PHE A 272 0.48 20.35 -6.36
N GLY A 273 1.68 20.85 -6.05
CA GLY A 273 1.86 22.03 -5.19
C GLY A 273 1.20 23.28 -5.78
N VAL A 274 1.44 23.56 -7.07
CA VAL A 274 0.83 24.68 -7.79
C VAL A 274 -0.69 24.55 -7.83
N ALA A 275 -1.20 23.36 -8.15
CA ALA A 275 -2.64 23.10 -8.14
C ALA A 275 -3.23 23.29 -6.75
N ALA A 276 -2.59 22.78 -5.69
CA ALA A 276 -3.03 22.96 -4.32
C ALA A 276 -3.06 24.44 -3.91
N ILE A 277 -2.09 25.24 -4.34
CA ILE A 277 -2.09 26.70 -4.13
C ILE A 277 -3.24 27.35 -4.91
N HIS A 278 -3.46 26.95 -6.16
CA HIS A 278 -4.45 27.58 -7.03
C HIS A 278 -5.89 27.27 -6.62
N TYR A 279 -6.14 26.04 -6.15
CA TYR A 279 -7.45 25.60 -5.67
C TYR A 279 -7.68 25.88 -4.18
N ASN A 280 -6.68 26.35 -3.43
CA ASN A 280 -6.85 26.73 -2.02
C ASN A 280 -7.32 28.21 -1.91
N PRO A 281 -8.53 28.46 -1.41
CA PRO A 281 -9.10 29.82 -1.33
C PRO A 281 -8.35 30.77 -0.39
N ALA A 282 -7.53 30.26 0.54
CA ALA A 282 -6.70 31.11 1.40
C ALA A 282 -5.45 31.66 0.68
N ALA A 283 -4.87 30.89 -0.25
CA ALA A 283 -3.68 31.29 -1.00
C ALA A 283 -4.02 32.31 -2.10
N GLN A 284 -5.18 32.17 -2.75
CA GLN A 284 -5.67 33.17 -3.71
C GLN A 284 -5.87 34.57 -3.08
N ARG A 285 -6.27 34.63 -1.80
CA ARG A 285 -6.41 35.91 -1.07
C ARG A 285 -5.08 36.60 -0.80
N PHE A 286 -3.98 35.85 -0.72
CA PHE A 286 -2.63 36.40 -0.54
C PHE A 286 -2.04 36.92 -1.86
N ILE A 287 -2.21 36.18 -2.97
CA ILE A 287 -1.70 36.60 -4.28
C ILE A 287 -2.41 37.87 -4.75
N LYS A 288 -3.73 37.95 -4.59
CA LYS A 288 -4.52 39.13 -4.98
C LYS A 288 -4.16 40.40 -4.19
N ARG A 289 -3.54 40.27 -3.01
CA ARG A 289 -3.17 41.40 -2.16
C ARG A 289 -1.82 42.02 -2.51
N ASN A 290 -0.97 41.33 -3.28
CA ASN A 290 0.36 41.82 -3.65
C ASN A 290 0.42 42.50 -5.04
N GLU A 291 -0.64 42.46 -5.83
CA GLU A 291 -0.64 42.98 -7.21
C GLU A 291 -1.17 44.43 -7.32
N GLU A 292 -1.79 44.97 -6.27
CA GLU A 292 -2.37 46.33 -6.27
C GLU A 292 -1.41 47.43 -5.77
N ASP A 293 -0.24 47.10 -5.20
CA ASP A 293 0.64 48.10 -4.55
C ASP A 293 1.90 48.52 -5.35
N ASP A 294 2.09 48.08 -6.61
CA ASP A 294 3.33 48.37 -7.38
C ASP A 294 3.13 48.89 -8.84
N LEU A 295 2.08 49.66 -9.12
CA LEU A 295 1.99 50.39 -10.40
C LEU A 295 2.60 51.80 -10.28
N PHE A 296 3.90 51.93 -10.60
CA PHE A 296 4.57 53.23 -10.74
C PHE A 296 3.99 53.97 -11.96
N LEU A 297 2.93 54.76 -11.72
CA LEU A 297 2.15 55.50 -12.72
C LEU A 297 3.00 56.18 -13.82
N PRO A 298 4.14 56.83 -13.53
CA PRO A 298 4.95 57.46 -14.57
C PRO A 298 5.57 56.49 -15.58
N GLY A 299 5.98 55.29 -15.14
CA GLY A 299 6.58 54.28 -16.02
C GLY A 299 5.57 53.71 -17.01
N TRP A 300 4.31 53.56 -16.57
CA TRP A 300 3.22 53.16 -17.44
C TRP A 300 2.92 54.22 -18.51
N VAL A 301 2.88 55.50 -18.13
CA VAL A 301 2.69 56.62 -19.08
C VAL A 301 3.81 56.67 -20.11
N VAL A 302 5.08 56.48 -19.72
CA VAL A 302 6.22 56.41 -20.66
C VAL A 302 6.02 55.29 -21.70
N SER A 303 5.62 54.09 -21.25
CA SER A 303 5.35 52.97 -22.15
C SER A 303 4.21 53.26 -23.15
N CYS A 304 3.14 53.93 -22.68
CA CYS A 304 2.04 54.36 -23.53
C CYS A 304 2.47 55.39 -24.58
N VAL A 305 3.36 56.33 -24.23
CA VAL A 305 3.91 57.30 -25.20
C VAL A 305 4.76 56.60 -26.26
N ILE A 306 5.68 55.71 -25.87
CA ILE A 306 6.53 54.95 -26.81
C ILE A 306 5.67 54.09 -27.76
N SER A 307 4.61 53.49 -27.23
CA SER A 307 3.71 52.62 -27.99
C SER A 307 2.68 53.38 -28.83
N GLY A 308 2.66 54.72 -28.78
CA GLY A 308 1.69 55.56 -29.49
C GLY A 308 0.25 55.42 -29.00
N ASN A 309 0.04 54.89 -27.79
CA ASN A 309 -1.28 54.56 -27.22
C ASN A 309 -1.60 55.38 -25.97
N LEU A 310 -1.18 56.66 -25.93
CA LEU A 310 -1.36 57.53 -24.77
C LEU A 310 -2.83 57.80 -24.43
N GLU A 311 -3.74 57.74 -25.40
CA GLU A 311 -5.19 57.86 -25.19
C GLU A 311 -5.73 56.86 -24.16
N THR A 312 -5.12 55.67 -24.05
CA THR A 312 -5.56 54.62 -23.13
C THR A 312 -5.54 55.07 -21.67
N VAL A 313 -4.62 55.98 -21.32
CA VAL A 313 -4.48 56.55 -19.97
C VAL A 313 -5.72 57.32 -19.55
N VAL A 314 -6.36 58.01 -20.49
CA VAL A 314 -7.54 58.87 -20.26
C VAL A 314 -8.78 58.39 -21.01
N SER A 315 -8.79 57.11 -21.42
CA SER A 315 -9.86 56.48 -22.18
C SER A 315 -11.26 56.60 -21.53
N HIS A 316 -11.30 56.85 -20.23
CA HIS A 316 -12.53 56.99 -19.45
C HIS A 316 -12.96 58.44 -19.22
N ASP A 317 -12.18 59.43 -19.66
CA ASP A 317 -12.45 60.86 -19.48
C ASP A 317 -12.77 61.54 -20.82
N PRO A 318 -14.05 61.66 -21.18
CA PRO A 318 -14.47 62.20 -22.47
C PRO A 318 -14.18 63.70 -22.62
N GLU A 319 -14.04 64.45 -21.52
CA GLU A 319 -13.68 65.88 -21.59
C GLU A 319 -12.21 66.02 -21.99
N VAL A 320 -11.33 65.21 -21.41
CA VAL A 320 -9.90 65.20 -21.76
C VAL A 320 -9.67 64.67 -23.17
N LEU A 321 -10.40 63.64 -23.59
CA LEU A 321 -10.33 63.13 -24.97
C LEU A 321 -10.79 64.16 -26.01
N SER A 322 -11.69 65.08 -25.63
CA SER A 322 -12.16 66.13 -26.54
C SER A 322 -11.10 67.21 -26.82
N ASP A 323 -10.10 67.36 -25.94
CA ASP A 323 -8.92 68.25 -26.10
C ASP A 323 -7.63 67.44 -25.86
N PHE A 324 -7.49 66.34 -26.62
CA PHE A 324 -6.41 65.38 -26.41
C PHE A 324 -5.01 65.98 -26.66
N GLU A 325 -4.87 66.90 -27.61
CA GLU A 325 -3.59 67.58 -27.88
C GLU A 325 -3.09 68.36 -26.65
N ARG A 326 -3.99 68.98 -25.90
CA ARG A 326 -3.63 69.66 -24.65
C ARG A 326 -3.19 68.67 -23.57
N PHE A 327 -3.87 67.53 -23.47
CA PHE A 327 -3.49 66.47 -22.53
C PHE A 327 -2.13 65.86 -22.89
N GLU A 328 -1.91 65.52 -24.15
CA GLU A 328 -0.64 64.98 -24.64
C GLU A 328 0.50 65.95 -24.33
N ARG A 329 0.30 67.25 -24.56
CA ARG A 329 1.27 68.29 -24.20
C ARG A 329 1.55 68.31 -22.70
N MET A 330 0.52 68.25 -21.86
CA MET A 330 0.69 68.22 -20.39
C MET A 330 1.44 66.97 -19.94
N ALA A 331 1.12 65.81 -20.51
CA ALA A 331 1.79 64.55 -20.21
C ALA A 331 3.28 64.61 -20.58
N MET A 332 3.61 65.11 -21.78
CA MET A 332 4.99 65.25 -22.24
C MET A 332 5.79 66.25 -21.39
N VAL A 333 5.19 67.38 -20.99
CA VAL A 333 5.83 68.32 -20.05
C VAL A 333 6.00 67.71 -18.66
N GLY A 334 5.01 66.95 -18.19
CA GLY A 334 5.11 66.19 -16.94
C GLY A 334 6.29 65.23 -16.95
N LEU A 335 6.49 64.49 -18.04
CA LEU A 335 7.62 63.58 -18.22
C LEU A 335 8.99 64.29 -18.20
N TRP A 336 9.08 65.50 -18.74
CA TRP A 336 10.28 66.34 -18.58
C TRP A 336 10.54 66.74 -17.12
N CYS A 337 9.49 67.09 -16.38
CA CYS A 337 9.59 67.57 -15.00
C CYS A 337 9.97 66.47 -14.00
N ILE A 338 9.56 65.23 -14.24
CA ILE A 338 9.85 64.10 -13.36
C ILE A 338 11.21 63.45 -13.62
N ASN A 339 11.97 63.92 -14.63
CA ASN A 339 13.26 63.33 -14.99
C ASN A 339 14.15 63.14 -13.75
N PRO A 340 14.66 61.94 -13.44
CA PRO A 340 15.48 61.72 -12.25
C PRO A 340 16.72 62.63 -12.20
N ASP A 341 17.27 63.05 -13.34
CA ASP A 341 18.36 64.03 -13.39
C ASP A 341 17.83 65.47 -13.26
N PRO A 342 18.13 66.20 -12.16
CA PRO A 342 17.66 67.57 -11.96
C PRO A 342 18.20 68.58 -12.98
N ILE A 343 19.35 68.31 -13.60
CA ILE A 343 19.99 69.22 -14.57
C ILE A 343 19.22 69.23 -15.89
N LEU A 344 18.60 68.10 -16.25
CA LEU A 344 17.81 67.94 -17.46
C LEU A 344 16.37 68.44 -17.32
N ARG A 345 15.92 68.75 -16.09
CA ARG A 345 14.58 69.30 -15.85
C ARG A 345 14.50 70.75 -16.36
N PRO A 346 13.44 71.11 -17.10
CA PRO A 346 13.24 72.50 -17.50
C PRO A 346 12.95 73.39 -16.29
N SER A 347 13.42 74.64 -16.34
CA SER A 347 13.04 75.65 -15.35
C SER A 347 11.54 75.92 -15.40
N MET A 348 10.93 76.34 -14.29
CA MET A 348 9.49 76.64 -14.25
C MET A 348 9.03 77.68 -15.27
N ASN A 349 9.86 78.66 -15.63
CA ASN A 349 9.52 79.63 -16.69
C ASN A 349 9.33 78.92 -18.05
N LYS A 350 10.26 78.02 -18.41
CA LYS A 350 10.14 77.19 -19.63
C LYS A 350 8.94 76.24 -19.57
N VAL A 351 8.66 75.64 -18.42
CA VAL A 351 7.49 74.75 -18.23
C VAL A 351 6.19 75.51 -18.51
N VAL A 352 6.05 76.73 -17.99
CA VAL A 352 4.85 77.56 -18.23
C VAL A 352 4.74 77.91 -19.72
N GLN A 353 5.83 78.33 -20.36
CA GLN A 353 5.84 78.62 -21.81
C GLN A 353 5.46 77.40 -22.66
N MET A 354 5.93 76.21 -22.27
CA MET A 354 5.58 74.94 -22.91
C MET A 354 4.09 74.64 -22.76
N LEU A 355 3.51 74.80 -21.56
CA LEU A 355 2.09 74.55 -21.32
C LEU A 355 1.19 75.55 -22.05
N GLU A 356 1.59 76.82 -22.10
CA GLU A 356 0.87 77.87 -22.83
C GLU A 356 1.00 77.75 -24.35
N GLY A 357 1.93 76.92 -24.85
CA GLY A 357 2.16 76.70 -26.28
C GLY A 357 2.99 77.76 -26.97
N THR A 358 3.66 78.63 -26.19
CA THR A 358 4.59 79.63 -26.72
C THR A 358 5.98 79.06 -26.98
N LEU A 359 6.26 77.86 -26.45
CA LEU A 359 7.48 77.09 -26.68
C LEU A 359 7.11 75.63 -27.02
N GLU A 360 7.66 75.07 -28.10
CA GLU A 360 7.41 73.68 -28.47
C GLU A 360 7.99 72.68 -27.47
N VAL A 361 7.27 71.58 -27.23
CA VAL A 361 7.66 70.51 -26.32
C VAL A 361 8.42 69.45 -27.10
N GLY A 362 9.74 69.35 -26.88
CA GLY A 362 10.56 68.28 -27.44
C GLY A 362 10.35 66.94 -26.73
N ILE A 363 10.96 65.86 -27.24
CA ILE A 363 10.85 64.52 -26.67
C ILE A 363 11.62 64.43 -25.34
N PRO A 364 10.98 64.05 -24.21
CA PRO A 364 11.64 63.85 -22.92
C PRO A 364 12.79 62.84 -23.00
N PRO A 365 13.92 63.04 -22.29
CA PRO A 365 15.08 62.13 -22.31
C PRO A 365 14.72 60.73 -21.82
N LEU A 366 13.77 60.64 -20.88
CA LEU A 366 13.20 59.39 -20.39
C LEU A 366 12.58 58.51 -21.50
N ILE A 367 12.13 59.12 -22.60
CA ILE A 367 11.63 58.42 -23.78
C ILE A 367 12.77 58.19 -24.79
N HIS A 368 13.69 59.15 -24.93
CA HIS A 368 14.81 59.04 -25.87
C HIS A 368 15.77 57.88 -25.54
N ASP A 369 16.01 57.57 -24.27
CA ASP A 369 16.89 56.44 -23.90
C ASP A 369 16.25 55.05 -24.16
N GLN A 370 14.99 55.01 -24.58
CA GLN A 370 14.24 53.76 -24.83
C GLN A 370 13.63 53.66 -26.24
N MET A 371 13.89 54.63 -27.11
CA MET A 371 13.68 54.58 -28.56
C MET A 371 15.00 54.23 -29.25
#